data_AF-A0A7C4Z9D9-F1
#
_entry.id   AF-A0A7C4Z9D9-F1
#
_cell.length_a   1.000
_cell.length_b   1.000
_cell.length_c   1.000
_cell.angle_alpha   90.00
_cell.angle_beta   90.00
_cell.angle_gamma   90.00
#
_symmetry.space_group_name_H-M   'P 1'
#
loop_
_entity.id
_entity.type
_entity.pdbx_description
1 polymer ?
#
loop_
_entity_poly.entity_id
_entity_poly.type
_entity_poly.pdbx_seq_one_letter_code
_entity_poly.pdbx_strand_id
1 'polypeptide(L)'
;MIGLLVVALLLPLMLGGAFLLGRYLRQRWSDSLDLSPVTRQHLELYRGGQLPEAAVEAAKRRFHEWLEKGEVDRVESSLRPGTQFVVRVRALAEIGSEEACQILERQLTRRISDNQLEQAWYWIDLANSLRNLNREESLPLLLNCVAETDEFPLVHYFAAETVCFLSFGGYVAEPETLTGHAALRILHRALEGMRLGVPPHIVIEGRLGEVIEALWDHRPGEVHPLLVRILIEVRRQLRRVEHLEQAFADEPFEQEAFQLQLTRWRSLEEAFIDYLQEAGPALARRLPQMDEDEQREALLALIELRHDASGALLPLL
;
A
#
# COMPACT_ATOMS: atom_id res chain seq x y z
N MET A 1 -49.48 34.04 7.87
CA MET A 1 -48.92 33.33 9.04
C MET A 1 -49.07 31.81 8.96
N ILE A 2 -50.25 31.27 8.65
CA ILE A 2 -50.48 29.80 8.63
C ILE A 2 -49.53 29.07 7.65
N GLY A 3 -49.30 29.61 6.45
CA GLY A 3 -48.39 29.00 5.47
C GLY A 3 -46.92 28.91 5.91
N LEU A 4 -46.43 29.90 6.68
CA LEU A 4 -45.06 29.90 7.22
C LEU A 4 -44.88 28.85 8.32
N LEU A 5 -45.92 28.64 9.13
CA LEU A 5 -45.95 27.62 10.18
C LEU A 5 -45.97 26.20 9.61
N VAL A 6 -46.71 25.99 8.51
CA VAL A 6 -46.77 24.70 7.80
C VAL A 6 -45.43 24.34 7.16
N VAL A 7 -44.77 25.30 6.51
CA VAL A 7 -43.44 25.08 5.92
C VAL A 7 -42.37 24.81 6.99
N ALA A 8 -42.40 25.54 8.11
CA ALA A 8 -41.45 25.34 9.21
C ALA A 8 -41.57 23.95 9.87
N LEU A 9 -42.76 23.33 9.84
CA LEU A 9 -42.98 22.00 10.40
C LEU A 9 -42.65 20.87 9.41
N LEU A 10 -42.94 21.07 8.12
CA LEU A 10 -42.74 20.04 7.09
C LEU A 10 -41.28 19.90 6.64
N LEU A 11 -40.53 21.00 6.62
CA LEU A 11 -39.13 21.00 6.17
C LEU A 11 -38.21 20.07 7.00
N PRO A 12 -38.20 20.11 8.36
CA PRO A 12 -37.35 19.21 9.15
C PRO A 12 -37.79 17.74 9.06
N LEU A 13 -39.09 17.48 8.88
CA LEU A 13 -39.62 16.13 8.65
C LEU A 13 -39.17 15.56 7.31
N MET A 14 -39.18 16.37 6.25
CA MET A 14 -38.70 15.99 4.93
C MET A 14 -37.18 15.80 4.92
N LEU A 15 -36.42 16.66 5.62
CA LEU A 15 -34.97 16.51 5.77
C LEU A 15 -34.59 15.26 6.58
N GLY A 16 -35.31 14.99 7.68
CA GLY A 16 -35.13 13.77 8.46
C GLY A 16 -35.49 12.50 7.68
N GLY A 17 -36.57 12.54 6.91
CA GLY A 17 -36.97 11.46 5.99
C GLY A 17 -35.94 11.22 4.89
N ALA A 18 -35.44 12.28 4.25
CA ALA A 18 -34.40 12.19 3.22
C ALA A 18 -33.08 11.66 3.79
N PHE A 19 -32.71 12.06 5.02
CA PHE A 19 -31.52 11.56 5.71
C PHE A 19 -31.63 10.06 6.03
N LEU A 20 -32.77 9.61 6.57
CA LEU A 20 -33.01 8.20 6.86
C LEU A 20 -33.11 7.35 5.59
N LEU A 21 -33.75 7.87 4.54
CA LEU A 21 -33.83 7.21 3.25
C LEU A 21 -32.45 7.13 2.58
N GLY A 22 -31.63 8.18 2.68
CA GLY A 22 -30.24 8.19 2.22
C GLY A 22 -29.40 7.16 2.96
N ARG A 23 -29.55 7.05 4.29
CA ARG A 23 -28.89 6.02 5.10
C ARG A 23 -29.34 4.60 4.71
N TYR A 24 -30.64 4.40 4.54
CA TYR A 24 -31.22 3.11 4.14
C TYR A 24 -30.77 2.69 2.73
N LEU A 25 -30.76 3.60 1.77
CA LEU A 25 -30.31 3.34 0.40
C LEU A 25 -28.80 3.09 0.35
N ARG A 26 -27.99 3.83 1.13
CA ARG A 26 -26.55 3.58 1.26
C ARG A 26 -26.25 2.21 1.87
N GLN A 27 -27.02 1.82 2.88
CA GLN A 27 -26.92 0.50 3.51
C GLN A 27 -27.33 -0.61 2.53
N ARG A 28 -28.40 -0.41 1.76
CA ARG A 28 -28.86 -1.36 0.74
C ARG A 28 -27.90 -1.49 -0.45
N TRP A 29 -27.23 -0.41 -0.85
CA TRP A 29 -26.17 -0.47 -1.86
C TRP A 29 -24.92 -1.18 -1.33
N SER A 30 -24.60 -1.00 -0.04
CA SER A 30 -23.54 -1.75 0.64
C SER A 30 -23.85 -3.26 0.72
N ASP A 31 -25.12 -3.62 0.93
CA ASP A 31 -25.58 -5.03 0.93
C ASP A 31 -25.74 -5.63 -0.47
N SER A 32 -25.73 -4.83 -1.54
CA SER A 32 -25.83 -5.32 -2.93
C SER A 32 -24.49 -5.78 -3.52
N LEU A 33 -23.38 -5.49 -2.84
CA LEU A 33 -22.08 -6.10 -3.11
C LEU A 33 -21.90 -7.20 -2.07
N ASP A 34 -21.62 -8.44 -2.49
CA ASP A 34 -21.30 -9.60 -1.62
C ASP A 34 -19.93 -9.40 -0.90
N LEU A 35 -19.74 -8.25 -0.26
CA LEU A 35 -18.54 -7.91 0.48
C LEU A 35 -18.64 -8.48 1.89
N SER A 36 -17.54 -9.06 2.34
CA SER A 36 -17.46 -9.53 3.71
C SER A 36 -17.56 -8.37 4.71
N PRO A 37 -17.97 -8.63 5.96
CA PRO A 37 -18.03 -7.60 7.00
C PRO A 37 -16.67 -6.90 7.24
N VAL A 38 -15.57 -7.63 7.07
CA VAL A 38 -14.21 -7.12 7.21
C VAL A 38 -13.91 -6.12 6.11
N THR A 39 -14.21 -6.45 4.86
CA THR A 39 -14.02 -5.53 3.74
C THR A 39 -14.86 -4.26 3.91
N ARG A 40 -16.12 -4.39 4.35
CA ARG A 40 -16.97 -3.23 4.62
C ARG A 40 -16.39 -2.30 5.68
N GLN A 41 -15.90 -2.87 6.78
CA GLN A 41 -15.24 -2.10 7.84
C GLN A 41 -14.02 -1.34 7.30
N HIS A 42 -13.15 -1.99 6.52
CA HIS A 42 -11.96 -1.32 5.98
C HIS A 42 -12.34 -0.21 5.00
N LEU A 43 -13.32 -0.42 4.12
CA LEU A 43 -13.82 0.65 3.25
C LEU A 43 -14.38 1.85 4.03
N GLU A 44 -14.96 1.64 5.21
CA GLU A 44 -15.39 2.72 6.10
C GLU A 44 -14.19 3.44 6.72
N LEU A 45 -13.19 2.71 7.21
CA LEU A 45 -11.94 3.28 7.75
C LEU A 45 -11.19 4.13 6.71
N TYR A 46 -11.02 3.61 5.49
CA TYR A 46 -10.38 4.35 4.39
C TYR A 46 -11.13 5.63 3.97
N ARG A 47 -12.42 5.75 4.28
CA ARG A 47 -13.22 6.95 4.01
C ARG A 47 -13.19 7.95 5.18
N GLY A 48 -12.19 7.85 6.06
CA GLY A 48 -12.05 8.68 7.26
C GLY A 48 -12.83 8.15 8.47
N GLY A 49 -13.30 6.91 8.42
CA GLY A 49 -13.85 6.23 9.59
C GLY A 49 -12.77 5.99 10.64
N GLN A 50 -13.15 6.03 11.91
CA GLN A 50 -12.24 5.75 13.03
C GLN A 50 -12.64 4.44 13.71
N LEU A 51 -11.64 3.73 14.23
CA LEU A 51 -11.90 2.61 15.13
C LEU A 51 -12.47 3.13 16.44
N PRO A 52 -13.37 2.37 17.11
CA PRO A 52 -13.85 2.76 18.42
C PRO A 52 -12.70 2.76 19.44
N GLU A 53 -12.25 3.93 19.88
CA GLU A 53 -11.13 4.10 20.83
C GLU A 53 -11.35 3.29 22.11
N ALA A 54 -12.58 3.28 22.64
CA ALA A 54 -12.94 2.48 23.81
C ALA A 54 -12.71 0.96 23.61
N ALA A 55 -12.86 0.46 22.38
CA ALA A 55 -12.62 -0.94 22.07
C ALA A 55 -11.11 -1.26 22.01
N VAL A 56 -10.31 -0.34 21.46
CA VAL A 56 -8.85 -0.44 21.43
C VAL A 56 -8.31 -0.42 22.87
N GLU A 57 -8.74 0.55 23.69
CA GLU A 57 -8.31 0.67 25.10
C GLU A 57 -8.76 -0.51 25.98
N ALA A 58 -9.93 -1.09 25.71
CA ALA A 58 -10.35 -2.31 26.39
C ALA A 58 -9.50 -3.53 25.99
N ALA A 59 -9.18 -3.68 24.70
CA ALA A 59 -8.29 -4.74 24.22
C ALA A 59 -6.87 -4.58 24.77
N LYS A 60 -6.35 -3.34 24.79
CA LYS A 60 -5.02 -2.98 25.29
C LYS A 60 -4.84 -3.41 26.74
N ARG A 61 -5.76 -3.01 27.63
CA ARG A 61 -5.74 -3.39 29.05
C ARG A 61 -5.73 -4.91 29.23
N ARG A 62 -6.59 -5.62 28.50
CA ARG A 62 -6.66 -7.09 28.58
C ARG A 62 -5.37 -7.76 28.10
N PHE A 63 -4.77 -7.28 27.02
CA PHE A 63 -3.51 -7.84 26.52
C PHE A 63 -2.34 -7.53 27.43
N HIS A 64 -2.29 -6.33 28.01
CA HIS A 64 -1.29 -5.97 29.01
C HIS A 64 -1.33 -6.95 30.19
N GLU A 65 -2.52 -7.21 30.76
CA GLU A 65 -2.69 -8.17 31.85
C GLU A 65 -2.28 -9.61 31.49
N TRP A 66 -2.43 -10.03 30.24
CA TRP A 66 -2.02 -11.36 29.78
C TRP A 66 -0.51 -11.45 29.54
N LEU A 67 0.09 -10.41 28.94
CA LEU A 67 1.53 -10.34 28.72
C LEU A 67 2.30 -10.29 30.05
N GLU A 68 1.82 -9.53 31.04
CA GLU A 68 2.42 -9.51 32.38
C GLU A 68 2.41 -10.89 33.07
N LYS A 69 1.45 -11.75 32.72
CA LYS A 69 1.35 -13.14 33.22
C LYS A 69 2.12 -14.15 32.38
N GLY A 70 2.79 -13.72 31.30
CA GLY A 70 3.45 -14.60 30.34
C GLY A 70 2.49 -15.40 29.46
N GLU A 71 1.22 -15.01 29.35
CA GLU A 71 0.19 -15.71 28.56
C GLU A 71 0.25 -15.32 27.06
N VAL A 72 1.44 -15.39 26.45
CA VAL A 72 1.70 -15.00 25.04
C VAL A 72 0.82 -15.79 24.07
N ASP A 73 0.73 -17.10 24.23
CA ASP A 73 -0.09 -17.98 23.37
C ASP A 73 -1.59 -17.61 23.41
N ARG A 74 -2.05 -17.07 24.55
CA ARG A 74 -3.43 -16.64 24.71
C ARG A 74 -3.71 -15.35 23.94
N VAL A 75 -2.77 -14.41 23.97
CA VAL A 75 -2.83 -13.19 23.15
C VAL A 75 -2.85 -13.58 21.67
N GLU A 76 -1.93 -14.45 21.25
CA GLU A 76 -1.81 -14.86 19.85
C GLU A 76 -3.06 -15.60 19.35
N SER A 77 -3.58 -16.57 20.12
CA SER A 77 -4.83 -17.29 19.77
C SER A 77 -6.09 -16.43 19.81
N SER A 78 -6.00 -15.22 20.39
CA SER A 78 -7.07 -14.22 20.35
C SER A 78 -7.07 -13.42 19.06
N LEU A 79 -6.01 -13.41 18.25
CA LEU A 79 -5.98 -12.76 16.93
C LEU A 79 -6.71 -13.59 15.88
N ARG A 80 -8.03 -13.70 16.04
CA ARG A 80 -8.93 -14.44 15.15
C ARG A 80 -9.44 -13.56 14.00
N PRO A 81 -9.74 -14.16 12.83
CA PRO A 81 -10.34 -13.45 11.71
C PRO A 81 -11.66 -12.77 12.10
N GLY A 82 -11.93 -11.61 11.51
CA GLY A 82 -13.15 -10.84 11.68
C GLY A 82 -12.89 -9.36 12.00
N THR A 83 -13.97 -8.60 12.22
CA THR A 83 -13.91 -7.13 12.37
C THR A 83 -13.19 -6.64 13.62
N GLN A 84 -12.91 -7.53 14.56
CA GLN A 84 -12.14 -7.23 15.78
C GLN A 84 -10.63 -7.40 15.57
N PHE A 85 -10.19 -7.94 14.44
CA PHE A 85 -8.78 -8.19 14.16
C PHE A 85 -7.98 -6.88 14.20
N VAL A 86 -8.37 -5.89 13.40
CA VAL A 86 -7.74 -4.56 13.35
C VAL A 86 -7.67 -3.88 14.73
N VAL A 87 -8.72 -4.00 15.55
CA VAL A 87 -8.77 -3.45 16.91
C VAL A 87 -7.71 -4.10 17.80
N ARG A 88 -7.55 -5.43 17.70
CA ARG A 88 -6.58 -6.19 18.50
C ARG A 88 -5.15 -5.93 18.04
N VAL A 89 -4.93 -5.86 16.73
CA VAL A 89 -3.62 -5.52 16.15
C VAL A 89 -3.21 -4.12 16.57
N ARG A 90 -4.11 -3.14 16.48
CA ARG A 90 -3.86 -1.77 16.95
C ARG A 90 -3.56 -1.73 18.46
N ALA A 91 -4.31 -2.48 19.26
CA ALA A 91 -4.07 -2.55 20.70
C ALA A 91 -2.68 -3.14 21.04
N LEU A 92 -2.21 -4.16 20.30
CA LEU A 92 -0.85 -4.70 20.47
C LEU A 92 0.22 -3.70 20.04
N ALA A 93 -0.02 -2.97 18.95
CA ALA A 93 0.87 -1.92 18.50
C ALA A 93 0.97 -0.78 19.53
N GLU A 94 -0.12 -0.40 20.18
CA GLU A 94 -0.08 0.62 21.24
C GLU A 94 0.58 0.14 22.54
N ILE A 95 0.70 -1.19 22.76
CA ILE A 95 1.50 -1.72 23.88
C ILE A 95 2.98 -1.61 23.57
N GLY A 96 3.41 -1.96 22.36
CA GLY A 96 4.79 -1.76 21.88
C GLY A 96 5.88 -2.53 22.64
N SER A 97 5.52 -3.54 23.45
CA SER A 97 6.50 -4.46 24.06
C SER A 97 7.09 -5.39 22.99
N GLU A 98 8.32 -5.86 23.20
CA GLU A 98 9.00 -6.79 22.29
C GLU A 98 8.14 -8.06 22.02
N GLU A 99 7.47 -8.61 23.03
CA GLU A 99 6.58 -9.76 22.87
C GLU A 99 5.38 -9.45 21.98
N ALA A 100 4.83 -8.23 22.07
CA ALA A 100 3.71 -7.79 21.24
C ALA A 100 4.15 -7.65 19.77
N CYS A 101 5.33 -7.07 19.53
CA CYS A 101 5.93 -6.98 18.20
C CYS A 101 6.13 -8.38 17.59
N GLN A 102 6.70 -9.32 18.34
CA GLN A 102 6.90 -10.69 17.87
C GLN A 102 5.58 -11.43 17.57
N ILE A 103 4.52 -11.18 18.33
CA ILE A 103 3.19 -11.74 18.03
C ILE A 103 2.67 -11.22 16.68
N LEU A 104 2.82 -9.92 16.41
CA LEU A 104 2.42 -9.30 15.14
C LEU A 104 3.24 -9.85 13.96
N GLU A 105 4.56 -9.94 14.11
CA GLU A 105 5.45 -10.54 13.11
C GLU A 105 5.05 -11.98 12.77
N ARG A 106 4.73 -12.79 13.78
CA ARG A 106 4.25 -14.17 13.58
C ARG A 106 2.91 -14.25 12.86
N GLN A 107 2.07 -13.20 12.90
CA GLN A 107 0.82 -13.21 12.14
C GLN A 107 1.03 -12.94 10.65
N LEU A 108 2.10 -12.26 10.23
CA LEU A 108 2.36 -11.97 8.81
C LEU A 108 2.50 -13.24 7.98
N THR A 109 3.18 -14.25 8.52
CA THR A 109 3.45 -15.54 7.84
C THR A 109 2.29 -16.53 7.95
N ARG A 110 1.21 -16.18 8.65
CA ARG A 110 0.06 -17.06 8.85
C ARG A 110 -1.05 -16.75 7.85
N ARG A 111 -1.64 -17.82 7.31
CA ARG A 111 -2.94 -17.74 6.65
C ARG A 111 -4.03 -17.56 7.70
N ILE A 112 -4.63 -16.37 7.73
CA ILE A 112 -5.65 -15.95 8.70
C ILE A 112 -7.04 -16.23 8.14
N SER A 113 -7.30 -15.93 6.86
CA SER A 113 -8.58 -16.21 6.19
C SER A 113 -8.39 -16.95 4.86
N ASP A 114 -9.41 -17.71 4.46
CA ASP A 114 -9.52 -18.31 3.14
C ASP A 114 -10.00 -17.30 2.08
N ASN A 115 -10.61 -16.20 2.51
CA ASN A 115 -10.95 -15.10 1.63
C ASN A 115 -9.71 -14.23 1.39
N GLN A 116 -9.19 -14.26 0.16
CA GLN A 116 -7.98 -13.52 -0.23
C GLN A 116 -8.09 -12.01 0.03
N LEU A 117 -9.28 -11.42 -0.13
CA LEU A 117 -9.49 -10.00 0.13
C LEU A 117 -9.43 -9.67 1.62
N GLU A 118 -9.95 -10.55 2.49
CA GLU A 118 -9.79 -10.39 3.95
C GLU A 118 -8.35 -10.61 4.37
N GLN A 119 -7.67 -11.61 3.81
CA GLN A 119 -6.26 -11.87 4.08
C GLN A 119 -5.41 -10.63 3.76
N ALA A 120 -5.66 -9.98 2.62
CA ALA A 120 -4.99 -8.75 2.24
C ALA A 120 -5.21 -7.63 3.26
N TRP A 121 -6.45 -7.45 3.75
CA TRP A 121 -6.72 -6.46 4.79
C TRP A 121 -5.95 -6.73 6.09
N TYR A 122 -5.89 -7.98 6.53
CA TYR A 122 -5.11 -8.32 7.73
C TYR A 122 -3.62 -8.05 7.55
N TRP A 123 -3.06 -8.34 6.37
CA TRP A 123 -1.66 -7.99 6.08
C TRP A 123 -1.42 -6.49 6.09
N ILE A 124 -2.36 -5.70 5.55
CA ILE A 124 -2.28 -4.23 5.58
C ILE A 124 -2.32 -3.70 7.02
N ASP A 125 -3.23 -4.22 7.85
CA ASP A 125 -3.32 -3.85 9.27
C ASP A 125 -2.03 -4.13 10.04
N LEU A 126 -1.42 -5.30 9.77
CA LEU A 126 -0.14 -5.71 10.36
C LEU A 126 1.00 -4.81 9.88
N ALA A 127 1.11 -4.57 8.57
CA ALA A 127 2.14 -3.70 7.99
C ALA A 127 2.04 -2.27 8.54
N ASN A 128 0.84 -1.69 8.57
CA ASN A 128 0.60 -0.36 9.14
C ASN A 128 0.98 -0.30 10.63
N SER A 129 0.66 -1.33 11.40
CA SER A 129 0.97 -1.38 12.83
C SER A 129 2.46 -1.52 13.11
N LEU A 130 3.16 -2.37 12.36
CA LEU A 130 4.61 -2.54 12.47
C LEU A 130 5.37 -1.28 12.03
N ARG A 131 4.86 -0.58 11.01
CA ARG A 131 5.37 0.73 10.60
C ARG A 131 5.21 1.77 11.71
N ASN A 132 4.01 1.89 12.29
CA ASN A 132 3.74 2.84 13.37
C ASN A 132 4.58 2.59 14.63
N LEU A 133 5.01 1.34 14.84
CA LEU A 133 5.96 0.95 15.89
C LEU A 133 7.42 1.30 15.56
N ASN A 134 7.73 1.71 14.33
CA ASN A 134 9.08 1.80 13.78
C ASN A 134 9.87 0.48 13.93
N ARG A 135 9.20 -0.67 13.76
CA ARG A 135 9.81 -2.00 13.85
C ARG A 135 10.50 -2.37 12.54
N GLU A 136 11.65 -1.73 12.29
CA GLU A 136 12.41 -1.91 11.04
C GLU A 136 12.86 -3.36 10.81
N GLU A 137 13.05 -4.15 11.88
CA GLU A 137 13.39 -5.57 11.81
C GLU A 137 12.31 -6.42 11.14
N SER A 138 11.06 -5.93 11.06
CA SER A 138 9.97 -6.61 10.37
C SER A 138 9.98 -6.42 8.85
N LEU A 139 10.73 -5.44 8.32
CA LEU A 139 10.69 -5.13 6.89
C LEU A 139 11.06 -6.32 5.99
N PRO A 140 12.11 -7.14 6.28
CA PRO A 140 12.38 -8.35 5.51
C PRO A 140 11.19 -9.33 5.44
N LEU A 141 10.41 -9.46 6.53
CA LEU A 141 9.23 -10.32 6.54
C LEU A 141 8.15 -9.78 5.60
N LEU A 142 7.94 -8.47 5.57
CA LEU A 142 6.98 -7.82 4.67
C LEU A 142 7.40 -7.96 3.20
N LEU A 143 8.69 -7.84 2.91
CA LEU A 143 9.23 -8.06 1.55
C LEU A 143 9.02 -9.51 1.10
N ASN A 144 9.22 -10.49 1.99
CA ASN A 144 9.01 -11.90 1.69
C ASN A 144 7.53 -12.22 1.37
N CYS A 145 6.56 -11.55 2.01
CA CYS A 145 5.13 -11.75 1.71
C CYS A 145 4.80 -11.50 0.22
N VAL A 146 5.46 -10.52 -0.41
CA VAL A 146 5.24 -10.21 -1.84
C VAL A 146 6.08 -11.09 -2.75
N ALA A 147 7.28 -11.49 -2.32
CA ALA A 147 8.08 -12.47 -3.07
C ALA A 147 7.32 -13.80 -3.27
N GLU A 148 6.52 -14.22 -2.29
CA GLU A 148 5.73 -15.45 -2.35
C GLU A 148 4.41 -15.31 -3.14
N THR A 149 3.87 -14.09 -3.26
CA THR A 149 2.57 -13.84 -3.89
C THR A 149 2.55 -12.51 -4.65
N ASP A 150 3.04 -12.51 -5.90
CA ASP A 150 3.13 -11.29 -6.74
C ASP A 150 1.79 -10.64 -7.09
N GLU A 151 0.67 -11.33 -6.87
CA GLU A 151 -0.68 -10.94 -7.30
C GLU A 151 -1.74 -11.35 -6.28
N PHE A 152 -1.91 -10.53 -5.23
CA PHE A 152 -3.07 -10.62 -4.34
C PHE A 152 -3.90 -9.32 -4.37
N PRO A 153 -5.19 -9.37 -4.00
CA PRO A 153 -6.04 -8.19 -3.96
C PRO A 153 -5.43 -7.09 -3.07
N LEU A 154 -5.54 -5.81 -3.46
CA LEU A 154 -5.07 -4.68 -2.66
C LEU A 154 -3.56 -4.63 -2.41
N VAL A 155 -2.75 -5.37 -3.17
CA VAL A 155 -1.27 -5.35 -3.06
C VAL A 155 -0.67 -3.95 -3.06
N HIS A 156 -1.28 -2.98 -3.76
CA HIS A 156 -0.83 -1.59 -3.78
C HIS A 156 -0.97 -0.88 -2.42
N TYR A 157 -2.00 -1.20 -1.62
CA TYR A 157 -2.15 -0.66 -0.26
C TYR A 157 -1.15 -1.31 0.69
N PHE A 158 -0.89 -2.61 0.55
CA PHE A 158 0.17 -3.28 1.31
C PHE A 158 1.55 -2.71 0.97
N ALA A 159 1.82 -2.51 -0.32
CA ALA A 159 3.04 -1.90 -0.80
C ALA A 159 3.19 -0.46 -0.28
N ALA A 160 2.11 0.33 -0.27
CA ALA A 160 2.08 1.67 0.29
C ALA A 160 2.50 1.72 1.77
N GLU A 161 2.05 0.78 2.59
CA GLU A 161 2.51 0.71 3.98
C GLU A 161 3.98 0.28 4.08
N THR A 162 4.41 -0.64 3.21
CA THR A 162 5.77 -1.21 3.25
C THR A 162 6.84 -0.23 2.78
N VAL A 163 6.57 0.60 1.76
CA VAL A 163 7.53 1.62 1.30
C VAL A 163 7.76 2.73 2.32
N CYS A 164 6.86 2.88 3.30
CA CYS A 164 6.93 3.93 4.32
C CYS A 164 7.81 3.57 5.54
N PHE A 165 8.52 2.43 5.51
CA PHE A 165 9.56 2.11 6.48
C PHE A 165 10.84 2.93 6.21
N LEU A 166 11.52 3.41 7.25
CA LEU A 166 12.65 4.33 7.08
C LEU A 166 13.84 3.64 6.39
N SER A 167 14.05 2.35 6.64
CA SER A 167 15.15 1.59 6.04
C SER A 167 14.85 1.09 4.62
N PHE A 168 13.65 1.32 4.08
CA PHE A 168 13.25 0.80 2.76
C PHE A 168 14.20 1.22 1.64
N GLY A 169 14.70 2.46 1.68
CA GLY A 169 15.69 2.99 0.74
C GLY A 169 16.96 2.14 0.63
N GLY A 170 17.39 1.51 1.73
CA GLY A 170 18.57 0.63 1.75
C GLY A 170 18.38 -0.64 0.92
N TYR A 171 17.17 -1.20 0.92
CA TYR A 171 16.87 -2.42 0.16
C TYR A 171 16.82 -2.16 -1.35
N VAL A 172 16.27 -1.02 -1.78
CA VAL A 172 16.25 -0.66 -3.21
C VAL A 172 17.63 -0.29 -3.76
N ALA A 173 18.57 0.09 -2.88
CA ALA A 173 19.96 0.34 -3.23
C ALA A 173 20.76 -0.95 -3.48
N GLU A 174 20.18 -2.14 -3.21
CA GLU A 174 20.79 -3.45 -3.45
C GLU A 174 19.96 -4.29 -4.44
N PRO A 175 19.70 -3.80 -5.67
CA PRO A 175 18.72 -4.38 -6.60
C PRO A 175 19.04 -5.81 -7.07
N GLU A 176 20.29 -6.25 -6.92
CA GLU A 176 20.76 -7.59 -7.31
C GLU A 176 20.51 -8.66 -6.24
N THR A 177 20.11 -8.27 -5.03
CA THR A 177 19.76 -9.19 -3.95
C THR A 177 18.30 -9.64 -4.07
N LEU A 178 17.94 -10.81 -3.51
CA LEU A 178 16.55 -11.28 -3.49
C LEU A 178 15.61 -10.28 -2.79
N THR A 179 16.06 -9.73 -1.66
CA THR A 179 15.32 -8.72 -0.89
C THR A 179 15.22 -7.39 -1.63
N GLY A 180 16.28 -6.98 -2.34
CA GLY A 180 16.24 -5.80 -3.19
C GLY A 180 15.27 -5.95 -4.35
N HIS A 181 15.23 -7.11 -5.00
CA HIS A 181 14.26 -7.43 -6.04
C HIS A 181 12.81 -7.33 -5.52
N ALA A 182 12.54 -7.89 -4.34
CA ALA A 182 11.24 -7.76 -3.68
C ALA A 182 10.91 -6.29 -3.35
N ALA A 183 11.90 -5.51 -2.89
CA ALA A 183 11.74 -4.08 -2.64
C ALA A 183 11.42 -3.30 -3.93
N LEU A 184 12.06 -3.62 -5.06
CA LEU A 184 11.72 -3.02 -6.35
C LEU A 184 10.27 -3.34 -6.78
N ARG A 185 9.81 -4.58 -6.57
CA ARG A 185 8.42 -4.95 -6.84
C ARG A 185 7.46 -4.15 -5.95
N ILE A 186 7.73 -4.06 -4.65
CA ILE A 186 6.95 -3.25 -3.70
C ILE A 186 6.91 -1.78 -4.13
N LEU A 187 8.06 -1.20 -4.45
CA LEU A 187 8.14 0.20 -4.88
C LEU A 187 7.32 0.43 -6.15
N HIS A 188 7.45 -0.45 -7.15
CA HIS A 188 6.62 -0.40 -8.35
C HIS A 188 5.12 -0.46 -8.02
N ARG A 189 4.68 -1.40 -7.17
CA ARG A 189 3.27 -1.54 -6.78
C ARG A 189 2.74 -0.34 -6.02
N ALA A 190 3.54 0.28 -5.16
CA ALA A 190 3.16 1.51 -4.46
C ALA A 190 2.96 2.68 -5.43
N LEU A 191 3.89 2.86 -6.38
CA LEU A 191 3.80 3.90 -7.41
C LEU A 191 2.62 3.70 -8.37
N GLU A 192 2.42 2.46 -8.84
CA GLU A 192 1.25 2.06 -9.62
C GLU A 192 -0.04 2.32 -8.83
N GLY A 193 -0.01 2.03 -7.53
CA GLY A 193 -1.10 2.23 -6.57
C GLY A 193 -1.68 3.64 -6.56
N MET A 194 -0.86 4.68 -6.76
CA MET A 194 -1.36 6.07 -6.82
C MET A 194 -2.36 6.30 -7.96
N ARG A 195 -2.29 5.51 -9.03
CA ARG A 195 -3.31 5.54 -10.10
C ARG A 195 -4.57 4.77 -9.74
N LEU A 196 -4.48 3.86 -8.77
CA LEU A 196 -5.51 2.90 -8.39
C LEU A 196 -6.22 3.27 -7.08
N GLY A 197 -5.87 4.41 -6.46
CA GLY A 197 -6.55 4.93 -5.27
C GLY A 197 -5.71 4.92 -3.98
N VAL A 198 -4.41 4.64 -4.05
CA VAL A 198 -3.49 4.93 -2.93
C VAL A 198 -3.31 6.45 -2.82
N PRO A 199 -3.43 7.04 -1.61
CA PRO A 199 -3.24 8.47 -1.41
C PRO A 199 -1.82 8.93 -1.78
N PRO A 200 -1.64 10.14 -2.35
CA PRO A 200 -0.32 10.66 -2.71
C PRO A 200 0.58 10.96 -1.49
N HIS A 201 0.03 10.92 -0.28
CA HIS A 201 0.75 11.10 0.99
C HIS A 201 1.90 10.10 1.14
N ILE A 202 1.81 8.93 0.50
CA ILE A 202 2.89 7.93 0.46
C ILE A 202 4.20 8.50 -0.09
N VAL A 203 4.15 9.52 -0.96
CA VAL A 203 5.35 10.17 -1.49
C VAL A 203 6.13 10.89 -0.39
N ILE A 204 5.40 11.49 0.56
CA ILE A 204 5.96 12.18 1.72
C ILE A 204 6.38 11.14 2.77
N GLU A 205 5.43 10.30 3.19
CA GLU A 205 5.63 9.31 4.26
C GLU A 205 6.78 8.34 3.96
N GLY A 206 6.85 7.85 2.72
CA GLY A 206 7.91 6.96 2.26
C GLY A 206 9.13 7.66 1.68
N ARG A 207 9.19 9.00 1.72
CA ARG A 207 10.29 9.80 1.17
C ARG A 207 10.68 9.35 -0.25
N LEU A 208 9.68 9.12 -1.11
CA LEU A 208 9.88 8.42 -2.38
C LEU A 208 10.77 9.18 -3.36
N GLY A 209 10.97 10.49 -3.18
CA GLY A 209 12.01 11.26 -3.88
C GLY A 209 13.41 10.71 -3.62
N GLU A 210 13.73 10.49 -2.34
CA GLU A 210 15.02 9.98 -1.90
C GLU A 210 15.21 8.51 -2.24
N VAL A 211 14.15 7.70 -2.11
CA VAL A 211 14.18 6.27 -2.48
C VAL A 211 14.50 6.10 -3.97
N ILE A 212 13.88 6.92 -4.84
CA ILE A 212 14.12 6.87 -6.28
C ILE A 212 15.51 7.37 -6.65
N GLU A 213 16.01 8.40 -5.97
CA GLU A 213 17.38 8.88 -6.15
C GLU A 213 18.40 7.81 -5.73
N ALA A 214 18.22 7.20 -4.56
CA ALA A 214 19.09 6.11 -4.10
C ALA A 214 19.08 4.91 -5.06
N LEU A 215 17.90 4.51 -5.55
CA LEU A 215 17.78 3.47 -6.58
C LEU A 215 18.52 3.86 -7.87
N TRP A 216 18.42 5.12 -8.28
CA TRP A 216 19.07 5.60 -9.49
C TRP A 216 20.61 5.59 -9.37
N ASP A 217 21.13 6.01 -8.22
CA ASP A 217 22.57 6.03 -7.93
C ASP A 217 23.16 4.62 -7.85
N HIS A 218 22.37 3.64 -7.43
CA HIS A 218 22.77 2.23 -7.28
C HIS A 218 22.17 1.32 -8.36
N ARG A 219 21.71 1.90 -9.47
CA ARG A 219 21.08 1.11 -10.53
C ARG A 219 22.04 0.04 -11.08
N PRO A 220 21.52 -1.13 -11.49
CA PRO A 220 22.33 -2.16 -12.11
C PRO A 220 23.02 -1.64 -13.38
N GLY A 221 24.20 -2.20 -13.68
CA GLY A 221 24.93 -1.86 -14.90
C GLY A 221 24.18 -2.27 -16.18
N GLU A 222 23.41 -3.35 -16.10
CA GLU A 222 22.52 -3.79 -17.17
C GLU A 222 21.10 -3.22 -17.02
N VAL A 223 20.33 -3.18 -18.11
CA VAL A 223 18.95 -2.71 -18.05
C VAL A 223 18.10 -3.66 -17.21
N HIS A 224 17.47 -3.14 -16.16
CA HIS A 224 16.69 -3.92 -15.21
C HIS A 224 15.18 -3.76 -15.46
N PRO A 225 14.42 -4.84 -15.70
CA PRO A 225 12.99 -4.76 -16.01
C PRO A 225 12.16 -3.97 -15.00
N LEU A 226 12.32 -4.24 -13.71
CA LEU A 226 11.57 -3.52 -12.67
C LEU A 226 11.93 -2.03 -12.58
N LEU A 227 13.22 -1.67 -12.78
CA LEU A 227 13.63 -0.27 -12.81
C LEU A 227 12.94 0.46 -13.97
N VAL A 228 12.88 -0.14 -15.15
CA VAL A 228 12.13 0.41 -16.29
C VAL A 228 10.69 0.72 -15.91
N ARG A 229 9.98 -0.23 -15.29
CA ARG A 229 8.58 -0.05 -14.88
C ARG A 229 8.42 1.02 -13.80
N ILE A 230 9.31 1.06 -12.82
CA ILE A 230 9.37 2.10 -11.77
C ILE A 230 9.53 3.48 -12.41
N LEU A 231 10.49 3.66 -13.33
CA LEU A 231 10.74 4.95 -13.98
C LEU A 231 9.57 5.37 -14.88
N ILE A 232 8.89 4.43 -15.53
CA ILE A 232 7.66 4.70 -16.26
C ILE A 232 6.58 5.24 -15.32
N GLU A 233 6.39 4.63 -14.15
CA GLU A 233 5.41 5.11 -13.16
C GLU A 233 5.80 6.47 -12.59
N VAL A 234 7.05 6.69 -12.18
CA VAL A 234 7.53 8.02 -11.74
C VAL A 234 7.22 9.09 -12.78
N ARG A 235 7.50 8.82 -14.06
CA ARG A 235 7.18 9.75 -15.15
C ARG A 235 5.68 9.91 -15.42
N ARG A 236 4.85 8.91 -15.10
CA ARG A 236 3.38 9.05 -15.14
C ARG A 236 2.91 9.98 -14.02
N GLN A 237 3.50 9.90 -12.83
CA GLN A 237 3.17 10.78 -11.72
C GLN A 237 3.64 12.23 -11.96
N LEU A 238 4.86 12.43 -12.47
CA LEU A 238 5.36 13.76 -12.85
C LEU A 238 4.44 14.47 -13.84
N ARG A 239 3.88 13.73 -14.82
CA ARG A 239 2.89 14.27 -15.77
C ARG A 239 1.53 14.62 -15.15
N ARG A 240 1.26 14.17 -13.93
CA ARG A 240 0.00 14.39 -13.20
C ARG A 240 0.20 15.24 -11.95
N VAL A 241 1.34 15.89 -11.83
CA VAL A 241 1.77 16.55 -10.60
C VAL A 241 0.77 17.58 -10.09
N GLU A 242 0.21 18.41 -10.99
CA GLU A 242 -0.81 19.40 -10.64
C GLU A 242 -2.05 18.78 -9.99
N HIS A 243 -2.45 17.59 -10.44
CA HIS A 243 -3.58 16.86 -9.86
C HIS A 243 -3.22 16.24 -8.50
N LEU A 244 -2.00 15.74 -8.34
CA LEU A 244 -1.53 15.18 -7.06
C LEU A 244 -1.39 16.27 -6.00
N GLU A 245 -0.90 17.46 -6.39
CA GLU A 245 -0.79 18.63 -5.50
C GLU A 245 -2.14 19.09 -4.93
N GLN A 246 -3.23 18.93 -5.69
CA GLN A 246 -4.58 19.27 -5.22
C GLN A 246 -5.01 18.43 -4.01
N ALA A 247 -4.44 17.25 -3.80
CA ALA A 247 -4.72 16.43 -2.63
C ALA A 247 -4.23 17.09 -1.33
N PHE A 248 -3.30 18.04 -1.41
CA PHE A 248 -2.71 18.76 -0.28
C PHE A 248 -3.16 20.23 -0.22
N ALA A 249 -4.23 20.60 -0.94
CA ALA A 249 -4.65 22.00 -1.07
C ALA A 249 -4.93 22.70 0.27
N ASP A 250 -5.39 21.94 1.26
CA ASP A 250 -5.70 22.44 2.61
C ASP A 250 -4.55 22.23 3.62
N GLU A 251 -3.39 21.74 3.15
CA GLU A 251 -2.29 21.26 3.99
C GLU A 251 -0.95 21.83 3.50
N PRO A 252 -0.66 23.12 3.77
CA PRO A 252 0.48 23.81 3.16
C PRO A 252 1.85 23.20 3.51
N PHE A 253 1.99 22.63 4.71
CA PHE A 253 3.22 21.95 5.12
C PHE A 253 3.42 20.63 4.35
N GLU A 254 2.35 19.85 4.18
CA GLU A 254 2.41 18.60 3.41
C GLU A 254 2.65 18.88 1.93
N GLN A 255 2.03 19.94 1.40
CA GLN A 255 2.27 20.40 0.03
C GLN A 255 3.75 20.75 -0.19
N GLU A 256 4.39 21.47 0.74
CA GLU A 256 5.82 21.79 0.65
C GLU A 256 6.69 20.52 0.72
N ALA A 257 6.41 19.61 1.65
CA ALA A 257 7.12 18.34 1.78
C ALA A 257 6.97 17.48 0.52
N PHE A 258 5.78 17.46 -0.08
CA PHE A 258 5.51 16.78 -1.35
C PHE A 258 6.34 17.39 -2.49
N GLN A 259 6.38 18.72 -2.61
CA GLN A 259 7.22 19.40 -3.61
C GLN A 259 8.70 19.08 -3.48
N LEU A 260 9.20 18.96 -2.25
CA LEU A 260 10.59 18.60 -2.00
C LEU A 260 10.91 17.21 -2.59
N GLN A 261 10.03 16.23 -2.37
CA GLN A 261 10.19 14.88 -2.93
C GLN A 261 10.12 14.88 -4.46
N LEU A 262 9.19 15.63 -5.04
CA LEU A 262 9.05 15.76 -6.50
C LEU A 262 10.23 16.45 -7.17
N THR A 263 10.88 17.38 -6.47
CA THR A 263 12.06 18.07 -7.00
C THR A 263 13.18 17.08 -7.33
N ARG A 264 13.36 16.04 -6.50
CA ARG A 264 14.32 14.95 -6.75
C ARG A 264 13.97 14.13 -7.99
N TRP A 265 12.69 13.83 -8.19
CA TRP A 265 12.23 13.14 -9.40
C TRP A 265 12.45 14.00 -10.66
N ARG A 266 12.10 15.30 -10.59
CA ARG A 266 12.27 16.25 -11.70
C ARG A 266 13.75 16.41 -12.09
N SER A 267 14.67 16.43 -11.12
CA SER A 267 16.11 16.53 -11.42
C SER A 267 16.66 15.31 -12.17
N LEU A 268 15.98 14.16 -12.11
CA LEU A 268 16.39 12.92 -12.76
C LEU A 268 15.59 12.63 -14.05
N GLU A 269 14.58 13.44 -14.39
CA GLU A 269 13.62 13.10 -15.46
C GLU A 269 14.29 12.90 -16.82
N GLU A 270 15.23 13.77 -17.21
CA GLU A 270 15.97 13.64 -18.46
C GLU A 270 16.80 12.34 -18.50
N ALA A 271 17.48 12.03 -17.40
CA ALA A 271 18.26 10.79 -17.29
C ALA A 271 17.37 9.54 -17.37
N PHE A 272 16.15 9.60 -16.83
CA PHE A 272 15.16 8.54 -16.98
C PHE A 272 14.70 8.40 -18.44
N ILE A 273 14.53 9.50 -19.16
CA ILE A 273 14.14 9.48 -20.58
C ILE A 273 15.20 8.73 -21.39
N ASP A 274 16.47 9.09 -21.22
CA ASP A 274 17.58 8.47 -21.95
C ASP A 274 17.65 6.96 -21.66
N TYR A 275 17.57 6.57 -20.39
CA TYR A 275 17.58 5.17 -19.99
C TYR A 275 16.41 4.37 -20.60
N LEU A 276 15.20 4.94 -20.59
CA LEU A 276 14.01 4.27 -21.13
C LEU A 276 14.05 4.12 -22.66
N GLN A 277 14.74 5.02 -23.38
CA GLN A 277 14.93 4.90 -24.83
C GLN A 277 15.82 3.70 -25.19
N GLU A 278 16.86 3.44 -24.39
CA GLU A 278 17.77 2.32 -24.59
C GLU A 278 17.23 0.99 -24.04
N ALA A 279 16.30 1.06 -23.09
CA ALA A 279 15.81 -0.09 -22.35
C ALA A 279 15.12 -1.15 -23.23
N GLY A 280 14.26 -0.74 -24.17
CA GLY A 280 13.48 -1.68 -25.00
C GLY A 280 14.36 -2.66 -25.80
N PRO A 281 15.26 -2.16 -26.66
CA PRO A 281 16.19 -3.02 -27.41
C PRO A 281 17.14 -3.83 -26.51
N ALA A 282 17.51 -3.31 -25.34
CA ALA A 282 18.37 -4.03 -24.40
C ALA A 282 17.63 -5.23 -23.76
N LEU A 283 16.41 -5.01 -23.28
CA LEU A 283 15.56 -6.06 -22.71
C LEU A 283 15.22 -7.13 -23.75
N ALA A 284 14.79 -6.73 -24.95
CA ALA A 284 14.42 -7.67 -26.00
C ALA A 284 15.58 -8.61 -26.40
N ARG A 285 16.83 -8.09 -26.43
CA ARG A 285 18.02 -8.92 -26.73
C ARG A 285 18.36 -9.90 -25.62
N ARG A 286 18.15 -9.52 -24.36
CA ARG A 286 18.47 -10.36 -23.18
C ARG A 286 17.37 -11.38 -22.86
N LEU A 287 16.14 -11.14 -23.32
CA LEU A 287 14.97 -11.98 -23.01
C LEU A 287 15.21 -13.49 -23.14
N PRO A 288 15.91 -14.03 -24.18
CA PRO A 288 16.15 -15.46 -24.29
C PRO A 288 17.14 -16.05 -23.27
N GLN A 289 17.85 -15.20 -22.54
CA GLN A 289 18.88 -15.58 -21.55
C GLN A 289 18.37 -15.45 -20.10
N MET A 290 17.21 -14.83 -19.92
CA MET A 290 16.56 -14.60 -18.63
C MET A 290 15.85 -15.87 -18.15
N ASP A 291 15.72 -16.04 -16.84
CA ASP A 291 14.87 -17.09 -16.25
C ASP A 291 13.38 -16.73 -16.36
N GLU A 292 12.47 -17.62 -15.95
CA GLU A 292 11.03 -17.44 -16.12
C GLU A 292 10.48 -16.19 -15.40
N ASP A 293 10.98 -15.91 -14.20
CA ASP A 293 10.55 -14.75 -13.40
C ASP A 293 11.08 -13.44 -13.99
N GLU A 294 12.35 -13.40 -14.39
CA GLU A 294 12.97 -12.24 -15.04
C GLU A 294 12.36 -12.02 -16.43
N GLN A 295 12.03 -13.08 -17.17
CA GLN A 295 11.30 -13.00 -18.45
C GLN A 295 9.93 -12.36 -18.26
N ARG A 296 9.14 -12.78 -17.26
CA ARG A 296 7.83 -12.19 -16.96
C ARG A 296 7.95 -10.69 -16.73
N GLU A 297 8.90 -10.25 -15.90
CA GLU A 297 9.11 -8.83 -15.64
C GLU A 297 9.58 -8.06 -16.89
N ALA A 298 10.49 -8.65 -17.68
CA ALA A 298 10.96 -8.07 -18.93
C ALA A 298 9.83 -7.91 -19.95
N LEU A 299 8.94 -8.90 -20.07
CA LEU A 299 7.77 -8.83 -20.95
C LEU A 299 6.81 -7.71 -20.52
N LEU A 300 6.51 -7.59 -19.23
CA LEU A 300 5.69 -6.50 -18.70
C LEU A 300 6.33 -5.15 -18.99
N ALA A 301 7.64 -5.01 -18.77
CA ALA A 301 8.37 -3.78 -19.09
C ALA A 301 8.32 -3.43 -20.59
N LEU A 302 8.50 -4.42 -21.49
CA LEU A 302 8.43 -4.23 -22.94
C LEU A 302 7.03 -3.81 -23.40
N ILE A 303 5.97 -4.37 -22.81
CA ILE A 303 4.58 -3.97 -23.06
C ILE A 303 4.36 -2.51 -22.65
N GLU A 304 4.85 -2.12 -21.47
CA GLU A 304 4.71 -0.74 -20.97
C GLU A 304 5.50 0.28 -21.81
N LEU A 305 6.67 -0.12 -22.31
CA LEU A 305 7.45 0.65 -23.28
C LEU A 305 6.83 0.70 -24.68
N ARG A 306 5.87 -0.20 -24.98
CA ARG A 306 5.32 -0.43 -26.33
C ARG A 306 6.41 -0.78 -27.35
N HIS A 307 7.42 -1.53 -26.93
CA HIS A 307 8.51 -1.98 -27.81
C HIS A 307 8.09 -3.23 -28.59
N ASP A 308 8.36 -3.25 -29.90
CA ASP A 308 8.13 -4.44 -30.72
C ASP A 308 9.23 -5.47 -30.47
N ALA A 309 8.91 -6.49 -29.67
CA ALA A 309 9.81 -7.59 -29.35
C ALA A 309 9.50 -8.87 -30.15
N SER A 310 8.68 -8.81 -31.21
CA SER A 310 8.20 -10.00 -31.94
C SER A 310 9.33 -10.95 -32.37
N GLY A 311 10.45 -10.39 -32.84
CA GLY A 311 11.62 -11.18 -33.25
C GLY A 311 12.33 -11.92 -32.12
N ALA A 312 12.25 -11.42 -30.89
CA ALA A 312 12.83 -12.05 -29.69
C ALA A 312 11.86 -13.04 -29.02
N LEU A 313 10.54 -12.90 -29.26
CA LEU A 313 9.51 -13.77 -28.70
C LEU A 313 9.31 -15.07 -29.48
N LEU A 314 9.50 -15.05 -30.80
CA LEU A 314 9.31 -16.22 -31.66
C LEU A 314 10.11 -17.47 -31.23
N PRO A 315 11.36 -17.37 -30.72
CA PRO A 315 12.11 -18.52 -30.22
C PRO A 315 11.64 -19.06 -28.86
N LEU A 316 10.76 -18.34 -28.14
CA LEU A 316 10.28 -18.68 -26.79
C LEU A 316 8.91 -19.36 -26.79
N LEU A 317 8.23 -19.43 -27.94
CA LEU A 317 6.93 -20.09 -28.16
C LEU A 317 7.12 -21.52 -28.67
#